data_AF-A0A7Y4Y646-F1
#
_entry.id   AF-A0A7Y4Y646-F1
#
_cell.length_a   1.000
_cell.length_b   1.000
_cell.length_c   1.000
_cell.angle_alpha   90.00
_cell.angle_beta   90.00
_cell.angle_gamma   90.00
#
_symmetry.space_group_name_H-M   'P 1'
#
loop_
_entity.id
_entity.type
_entity.pdbx_description
1 polymer ?
#
loop_
_entity_poly.entity_id
_entity_poly.type
_entity_poly.pdbx_seq_one_letter_code
_entity_poly.pdbx_strand_id
1 'polypeptide(L)'
;MNKHILVITHSGDLHADLVVERLLARDAGVFRLNLDQFPAHYQLDVRQIDGVSIGVMRHLPTKAVVSMADIGSVWTRKSGDFMFLSDGELGPQERAYAIEETKHILTSLLLTIDGYWMNHPMASQAAMWKGEQLRRAARLGFRVPLSLVTNDGDAVRRFRSAVGGEIIFKPLSSPSLGADDVDVADRIVPNLATTIITDEHEDMLDALRELPGFFQQYIPKQHELRVTVIDGHVFAARIDSQGDERTRTDYRDFSAEIDYRAERLPPEIERRCRDFIHSYGLKFGAIDLIFTPGGEYVFLENNPAGQFLFVEQLVPELRMLDAVTDCLVDGAQRKG
;
A
#
# COMPACT_ATOMS: atom_id res chain seq x y z
N MET A 1 -31.41 -4.10 8.64
CA MET A 1 -30.50 -5.27 8.79
C MET A 1 -29.12 -4.73 9.06
N ASN A 2 -28.34 -5.34 9.96
CA ASN A 2 -26.93 -4.97 10.11
C ASN A 2 -26.22 -5.34 8.81
N LYS A 3 -25.61 -4.34 8.16
CA LYS A 3 -24.82 -4.59 6.95
C LYS A 3 -23.55 -5.37 7.32
N HIS A 4 -23.03 -6.12 6.37
CA HIS A 4 -21.79 -6.89 6.50
C HIS A 4 -20.56 -6.04 6.15
N ILE A 5 -19.42 -6.51 6.62
CA ILE A 5 -18.09 -5.99 6.32
C ILE A 5 -17.41 -6.97 5.37
N LEU A 6 -17.04 -6.49 4.19
CA LEU A 6 -16.29 -7.25 3.20
C LEU A 6 -14.78 -7.02 3.40
N VAL A 7 -14.02 -8.08 3.68
CA VAL A 7 -12.55 -8.03 3.76
C VAL A 7 -11.99 -8.68 2.51
N ILE A 8 -11.24 -7.91 1.70
CA ILE A 8 -10.64 -8.37 0.45
C ILE A 8 -9.13 -8.52 0.66
N THR A 9 -8.64 -9.75 0.59
CA THR A 9 -7.25 -10.10 0.91
C THR A 9 -6.83 -11.43 0.25
N HIS A 10 -5.78 -12.08 0.73
CA HIS A 10 -5.41 -13.47 0.46
C HIS A 10 -5.41 -14.32 1.74
N SER A 11 -5.33 -15.65 1.61
CA SER A 11 -5.48 -16.58 2.73
C SER A 11 -4.36 -16.48 3.78
N GLY A 12 -3.14 -16.10 3.36
CA GLY A 12 -1.97 -15.92 4.24
C GLY A 12 -1.81 -14.52 4.88
N ASP A 13 -2.81 -13.64 4.83
CA ASP A 13 -2.70 -12.28 5.37
C ASP A 13 -3.01 -12.19 6.88
N LEU A 14 -1.95 -12.09 7.69
CA LEU A 14 -2.05 -11.97 9.15
C LEU A 14 -2.81 -10.71 9.60
N HIS A 15 -2.74 -9.59 8.86
CA HIS A 15 -3.50 -8.39 9.21
C HIS A 15 -5.00 -8.68 9.14
N ALA A 16 -5.42 -9.39 8.08
CA ALA A 16 -6.80 -9.79 7.90
C ALA A 16 -7.25 -10.74 9.00
N ASP A 17 -6.43 -11.72 9.38
CA ASP A 17 -6.75 -12.64 10.48
C ASP A 17 -7.07 -11.89 11.78
N LEU A 18 -6.16 -10.99 12.19
CA LEU A 18 -6.26 -10.26 13.45
C LEU A 18 -7.41 -9.25 13.48
N VAL A 19 -7.74 -8.62 12.35
CA VAL A 19 -8.87 -7.70 12.24
C VAL A 19 -10.19 -8.47 12.16
N VAL A 20 -10.26 -9.58 11.42
CA VAL A 20 -11.46 -10.43 11.35
C VAL A 20 -11.81 -11.00 12.73
N GLU A 21 -10.82 -11.47 13.48
CA GLU A 21 -11.03 -11.92 14.86
C GLU A 21 -11.68 -10.82 15.73
N ARG A 22 -11.14 -9.58 15.66
CA ARG A 22 -11.66 -8.42 16.39
C ARG A 22 -13.04 -7.96 15.93
N LEU A 23 -13.37 -8.13 14.64
CA LEU A 23 -14.68 -7.84 14.09
C LEU A 23 -15.72 -8.85 14.60
N LEU A 24 -15.39 -10.14 14.58
CA LEU A 24 -16.25 -11.21 15.11
C LEU A 24 -16.47 -11.04 16.62
N ALA A 25 -15.46 -10.63 17.38
CA ALA A 25 -15.58 -10.32 18.81
C ALA A 25 -16.51 -9.12 19.11
N ARG A 26 -16.83 -8.29 18.10
CA ARG A 26 -17.80 -7.19 18.18
C ARG A 26 -19.17 -7.56 17.56
N ASP A 27 -19.43 -8.85 17.36
CA ASP A 27 -20.65 -9.39 16.71
C ASP A 27 -20.91 -8.81 15.30
N ALA A 28 -19.85 -8.37 14.60
CA ALA A 28 -19.98 -7.83 13.25
C ALA A 28 -20.15 -8.96 12.22
N GLY A 29 -21.06 -8.78 11.26
CA GLY A 29 -21.17 -9.68 10.11
C GLY A 29 -19.99 -9.50 9.17
N VAL A 30 -19.16 -10.52 8.97
CA VAL A 30 -17.96 -10.45 8.13
C VAL A 30 -18.05 -11.46 6.99
N PHE A 31 -17.72 -11.01 5.78
CA PHE A 31 -17.42 -11.89 4.66
C PHE A 31 -15.98 -11.64 4.19
N ARG A 32 -15.12 -12.65 4.29
CA ARG A 32 -13.73 -12.57 3.82
C ARG A 32 -13.63 -13.16 2.42
N LEU A 33 -13.18 -12.35 1.48
CA LEU A 33 -12.83 -12.76 0.12
C LEU A 33 -11.30 -12.93 0.03
N ASN A 34 -10.87 -14.19 -0.07
CA ASN A 34 -9.49 -14.55 -0.35
C ASN A 34 -9.31 -14.67 -1.87
N LEU A 35 -8.52 -13.77 -2.47
CA LEU A 35 -8.29 -13.69 -3.91
C LEU A 35 -7.52 -14.90 -4.44
N ASP A 36 -6.57 -15.42 -3.66
CA ASP A 36 -5.82 -16.68 -3.86
C ASP A 36 -6.68 -17.94 -3.72
N GLN A 37 -7.98 -17.78 -3.53
CA GLN A 37 -8.95 -18.85 -3.57
C GLN A 37 -10.05 -18.59 -4.61
N PHE A 38 -10.07 -17.42 -5.24
CA PHE A 38 -11.03 -17.01 -6.26
C PHE A 38 -10.45 -17.23 -7.67
N PRO A 39 -11.23 -17.71 -8.65
CA PRO A 39 -12.63 -18.14 -8.54
C PRO A 39 -12.83 -19.58 -8.03
N ALA A 40 -11.79 -20.42 -7.94
CA ALA A 40 -11.96 -21.86 -7.73
C ALA A 40 -12.83 -22.28 -6.51
N HIS A 41 -12.80 -21.53 -5.41
CA HIS A 41 -13.59 -21.81 -4.20
C HIS A 41 -14.82 -20.91 -4.01
N TYR A 42 -15.17 -20.11 -5.01
CA TYR A 42 -16.29 -19.18 -4.94
C TYR A 42 -17.27 -19.40 -6.10
N GLN A 43 -18.53 -19.13 -5.83
CA GLN A 43 -19.54 -18.95 -6.86
C GLN A 43 -20.00 -17.50 -6.85
N LEU A 44 -20.18 -16.96 -8.05
CA LEU A 44 -20.64 -15.59 -8.26
C LEU A 44 -21.85 -15.61 -9.20
N ASP A 45 -22.92 -14.92 -8.80
CA ASP A 45 -24.07 -14.60 -9.65
C ASP A 45 -24.20 -13.07 -9.69
N VAL A 46 -24.06 -12.49 -10.88
CA VAL A 46 -24.25 -11.06 -11.13
C VAL A 46 -25.33 -10.90 -12.17
N ARG A 47 -26.42 -10.22 -11.80
CA ARG A 47 -27.54 -9.94 -12.70
C ARG A 47 -27.64 -8.45 -12.93
N GLN A 48 -27.87 -8.06 -14.18
CA GLN A 48 -28.19 -6.70 -14.58
C GLN A 48 -29.64 -6.69 -15.04
N ILE A 49 -30.50 -5.99 -14.30
CA ILE A 49 -31.95 -5.94 -14.59
C ILE A 49 -32.37 -4.48 -14.51
N ASP A 50 -32.82 -3.91 -15.63
CA ASP A 50 -33.28 -2.52 -15.73
C ASP A 50 -32.31 -1.47 -15.14
N GLY A 51 -31.00 -1.70 -15.31
CA GLY A 51 -29.94 -0.81 -14.79
C GLY A 51 -29.57 -1.04 -13.33
N VAL A 52 -30.21 -1.98 -12.64
CA VAL A 52 -29.86 -2.41 -11.29
C VAL A 52 -28.94 -3.63 -11.36
N SER A 53 -27.81 -3.56 -10.66
CA SER A 53 -26.92 -4.70 -10.47
C SER A 53 -27.24 -5.43 -9.18
N ILE A 54 -27.45 -6.75 -9.26
CA ILE A 54 -27.64 -7.62 -8.11
C ILE A 54 -26.52 -8.65 -8.13
N GLY A 55 -25.60 -8.52 -7.17
CA GLY A 55 -24.47 -9.42 -6.99
C GLY A 55 -24.62 -10.30 -5.75
N VAL A 56 -24.42 -11.60 -5.90
CA VAL A 56 -24.35 -12.55 -4.78
C VAL A 56 -23.10 -13.41 -4.91
N MET A 57 -22.32 -13.49 -3.84
CA MET A 57 -21.13 -14.31 -3.75
C MET A 57 -21.33 -15.42 -2.71
N ARG A 58 -20.90 -16.64 -3.04
CA ARG A 58 -20.90 -17.79 -2.15
C ARG A 58 -19.49 -18.34 -2.02
N HIS A 59 -19.02 -18.54 -0.80
CA HIS A 59 -17.80 -19.30 -0.53
C HIS A 59 -18.15 -20.79 -0.40
N LEU A 60 -17.71 -21.61 -1.35
CA LEU A 60 -18.16 -23.01 -1.48
C LEU A 60 -17.81 -23.90 -0.28
N PRO A 61 -16.59 -23.86 0.28
CA PRO A 61 -16.21 -24.70 1.43
C PRO A 61 -17.08 -24.43 2.67
N THR A 62 -17.30 -23.16 3.01
CA THR A 62 -18.06 -22.76 4.21
C THR A 62 -19.56 -22.63 3.99
N LYS A 63 -19.99 -22.61 2.71
CA LYS A 63 -21.35 -22.28 2.26
C LYS A 63 -21.83 -20.88 2.64
N ALA A 64 -20.96 -20.02 3.18
CA ALA A 64 -21.27 -18.62 3.46
C ALA A 64 -21.71 -17.90 2.19
N VAL A 65 -22.70 -17.01 2.32
CA VAL A 65 -23.27 -16.24 1.22
C VAL A 65 -23.34 -14.78 1.63
N VAL A 66 -23.06 -13.88 0.69
CA VAL A 66 -23.26 -12.45 0.88
C VAL A 66 -23.81 -11.81 -0.38
N SER A 67 -24.80 -10.93 -0.23
CA SER A 67 -25.22 -10.02 -1.30
C SER A 67 -24.39 -8.74 -1.24
N MET A 68 -23.99 -8.20 -2.39
CA MET A 68 -23.30 -6.91 -2.45
C MET A 68 -24.15 -5.77 -1.85
N ALA A 69 -25.48 -5.88 -1.95
CA ALA A 69 -26.43 -4.93 -1.36
C ALA A 69 -26.42 -4.95 0.18
N ASP A 70 -26.00 -6.07 0.78
CA ASP A 70 -25.90 -6.23 2.23
C ASP A 70 -24.54 -5.77 2.77
N ILE A 71 -23.59 -5.34 1.92
CA ILE A 71 -22.30 -4.81 2.36
C ILE A 71 -22.43 -3.33 2.73
N GLY A 72 -21.88 -2.95 3.87
CA GLY A 72 -21.85 -1.55 4.34
C GLY A 72 -20.44 -0.99 4.46
N SER A 73 -19.44 -1.85 4.57
CA SER A 73 -18.05 -1.47 4.70
C SER A 73 -17.16 -2.46 3.95
N VAL A 74 -16.16 -1.95 3.24
CA VAL A 74 -15.19 -2.74 2.48
C VAL A 74 -13.79 -2.38 2.94
N TRP A 75 -13.01 -3.40 3.32
CA TRP A 75 -11.58 -3.27 3.56
C TRP A 75 -10.82 -3.94 2.41
N THR A 76 -10.28 -3.13 1.50
CA THR A 76 -9.41 -3.59 0.42
C THR A 76 -7.97 -3.64 0.94
N ARG A 77 -7.60 -4.78 1.52
CA ARG A 77 -6.38 -4.89 2.33
C ARG A 77 -5.15 -5.27 1.51
N LYS A 78 -5.23 -6.36 0.75
CA LYS A 78 -4.09 -6.89 -0.01
C LYS A 78 -4.58 -7.59 -1.29
N SER A 79 -3.81 -7.45 -2.36
CA SER A 79 -4.01 -8.25 -3.57
C SER A 79 -3.57 -9.70 -3.33
N GLY A 80 -4.03 -10.60 -4.17
CA GLY A 80 -3.55 -11.98 -4.25
C GLY A 80 -3.72 -12.47 -5.69
N ASP A 81 -2.94 -13.48 -6.06
CA ASP A 81 -3.13 -14.17 -7.34
C ASP A 81 -4.48 -14.86 -7.37
N PHE A 82 -5.03 -15.10 -8.55
CA PHE A 82 -6.24 -15.91 -8.67
C PHE A 82 -5.88 -17.39 -8.75
N MET A 83 -6.79 -18.23 -8.27
CA MET A 83 -6.69 -19.68 -8.32
C MET A 83 -7.78 -20.24 -9.24
N PHE A 84 -7.34 -20.97 -10.27
CA PHE A 84 -8.22 -21.66 -11.22
C PHE A 84 -8.17 -23.17 -10.97
N LEU A 85 -9.31 -23.84 -11.11
CA LEU A 85 -9.39 -25.32 -10.94
C LEU A 85 -8.45 -26.07 -11.90
N SER A 86 -8.09 -25.44 -13.02
CA SER A 86 -7.24 -25.97 -14.08
C SER A 86 -5.87 -25.28 -14.15
N ASP A 87 -5.36 -24.68 -13.07
CA ASP A 87 -4.09 -23.91 -13.07
C ASP A 87 -2.89 -24.68 -13.66
N GLY A 88 -2.85 -26.00 -13.51
CA GLY A 88 -1.81 -26.86 -14.09
C GLY A 88 -2.03 -27.27 -15.55
N GLU A 89 -3.17 -26.93 -16.13
CA GLU A 89 -3.58 -27.34 -17.49
C GLU A 89 -3.76 -26.15 -18.44
N LEU A 90 -3.95 -24.93 -17.92
CA LEU A 90 -4.13 -23.72 -18.72
C LEU A 90 -2.84 -23.34 -19.46
N GLY A 91 -2.94 -23.16 -20.77
CA GLY A 91 -1.86 -22.55 -21.55
C GLY A 91 -1.64 -21.07 -21.17
N PRO A 92 -0.48 -20.46 -21.51
CA PRO A 92 -0.17 -19.08 -21.13
C PRO A 92 -1.22 -18.05 -21.55
N GLN A 93 -1.77 -18.19 -22.77
CA GLN A 93 -2.81 -17.29 -23.28
C GLN A 93 -4.14 -17.46 -22.52
N GLU A 94 -4.54 -18.70 -22.23
CA GLU A 94 -5.78 -18.98 -21.49
C GLU A 94 -5.69 -18.47 -20.06
N ARG A 95 -4.52 -18.64 -19.42
CA ARG A 95 -4.26 -18.11 -18.08
C ARG A 95 -4.30 -16.58 -18.05
N ALA A 96 -3.66 -15.91 -19.01
CA ALA A 96 -3.70 -14.46 -19.12
C ALA A 96 -5.13 -13.94 -19.32
N TYR A 97 -5.91 -14.58 -20.20
CA TYR A 97 -7.32 -14.26 -20.39
C TYR A 97 -8.14 -14.47 -19.11
N ALA A 98 -7.98 -15.62 -18.45
CA ALA A 98 -8.71 -15.93 -17.22
C ALA A 98 -8.43 -14.92 -16.11
N ILE A 99 -7.18 -14.48 -15.95
CA ILE A 99 -6.79 -13.44 -14.99
C ILE A 99 -7.49 -12.12 -15.30
N GLU A 100 -7.42 -11.64 -16.54
CA GLU A 100 -8.01 -10.35 -16.90
C GLU A 100 -9.54 -10.36 -16.81
N GLU A 101 -10.21 -11.44 -17.24
CA GLU A 101 -11.66 -11.61 -17.06
C GLU A 101 -12.06 -11.62 -15.58
N THR A 102 -11.28 -12.33 -14.75
CA THR A 102 -11.51 -12.43 -13.31
C THR A 102 -11.37 -11.06 -12.65
N LYS A 103 -10.33 -10.29 -12.99
CA LYS A 103 -10.15 -8.90 -12.54
C LYS A 103 -11.32 -8.03 -12.96
N HIS A 104 -11.76 -8.13 -14.20
CA HIS A 104 -12.83 -7.30 -14.74
C HIS A 104 -14.15 -7.56 -14.03
N ILE A 105 -14.57 -8.83 -13.95
CA ILE A 105 -15.82 -9.25 -13.29
C ILE A 105 -15.81 -8.85 -11.80
N LEU A 106 -14.72 -9.16 -11.09
CA LEU A 106 -14.62 -8.88 -9.66
C LEU A 106 -14.61 -7.37 -9.40
N THR A 107 -13.83 -6.60 -10.15
CA THR A 107 -13.77 -5.13 -9.98
C THR A 107 -15.13 -4.51 -10.29
N SER A 108 -15.76 -4.90 -11.40
CA SER A 108 -17.09 -4.41 -11.80
C SER A 108 -18.14 -4.66 -10.71
N LEU A 109 -18.16 -5.88 -10.16
CA LEU A 109 -19.03 -6.24 -9.03
C LEU A 109 -18.75 -5.39 -7.79
N LEU A 110 -17.49 -5.31 -7.37
CA LEU A 110 -17.11 -4.62 -6.14
C LEU A 110 -17.44 -3.13 -6.20
N LEU A 111 -17.30 -2.49 -7.36
CA LEU A 111 -17.65 -1.09 -7.57
C LEU A 111 -19.16 -0.80 -7.48
N THR A 112 -20.02 -1.82 -7.41
CA THR A 112 -21.46 -1.64 -7.13
C THR A 112 -21.78 -1.45 -5.65
N ILE A 113 -20.80 -1.65 -4.76
CA ILE A 113 -21.03 -1.56 -3.32
C ILE A 113 -21.06 -0.10 -2.87
N ASP A 114 -22.25 0.35 -2.49
CA ASP A 114 -22.47 1.62 -1.82
C ASP A 114 -22.20 1.49 -0.31
N GLY A 115 -21.11 2.07 0.16
CA GLY A 115 -20.73 2.01 1.56
C GLY A 115 -19.42 2.69 1.89
N TYR A 116 -18.95 2.44 3.10
CA TYR A 116 -17.64 2.87 3.55
C TYR A 116 -16.53 2.03 2.89
N TRP A 117 -15.47 2.67 2.41
CA TRP A 117 -14.33 2.00 1.79
C TRP A 117 -13.02 2.38 2.48
N MET A 118 -12.22 1.37 2.83
CA MET A 118 -10.85 1.53 3.28
C MET A 118 -9.94 0.63 2.42
N ASN A 119 -9.40 1.08 1.31
CA ASN A 119 -9.73 2.29 0.55
C ASN A 119 -10.52 1.91 -0.69
N HIS A 120 -11.18 2.88 -1.34
CA HIS A 120 -11.81 2.64 -2.64
C HIS A 120 -10.73 2.34 -3.69
N PRO A 121 -10.85 1.29 -4.52
CA PRO A 121 -9.76 0.82 -5.39
C PRO A 121 -9.25 1.89 -6.37
N MET A 122 -10.15 2.69 -6.96
CA MET A 122 -9.77 3.76 -7.88
C MET A 122 -8.99 4.89 -7.18
N ALA A 123 -9.37 5.22 -5.94
CA ALA A 123 -8.66 6.21 -5.14
C ALA A 123 -7.27 5.70 -4.74
N SER A 124 -7.17 4.44 -4.34
CA SER A 124 -5.89 3.77 -4.04
C SER A 124 -4.95 3.82 -5.23
N GLN A 125 -5.44 3.50 -6.44
CA GLN A 125 -4.63 3.53 -7.66
C GLN A 125 -4.09 4.93 -7.96
N ALA A 126 -4.94 5.96 -7.84
CA ALA A 126 -4.51 7.35 -8.04
C ALA A 126 -3.40 7.76 -7.05
N ALA A 127 -3.40 7.18 -5.85
CA ALA A 127 -2.42 7.45 -4.80
C ALA A 127 -1.13 6.62 -4.88
N MET A 128 -0.89 5.85 -5.95
CA MET A 128 0.34 5.04 -6.11
C MET A 128 1.47 5.78 -6.85
N TRP A 129 1.16 6.86 -7.58
CA TRP A 129 2.12 7.49 -8.48
C TRP A 129 3.07 8.44 -7.76
N LYS A 130 4.28 7.98 -7.41
CA LYS A 130 5.29 8.72 -6.62
C LYS A 130 5.54 10.16 -7.07
N GLY A 131 5.66 10.41 -8.38
CA GLY A 131 5.84 11.77 -8.91
C GLY A 131 4.66 12.70 -8.61
N GLU A 132 3.43 12.16 -8.69
CA GLU A 132 2.22 12.90 -8.33
C GLU A 132 2.11 13.11 -6.82
N GLN A 133 2.47 12.09 -6.02
CA GLN A 133 2.55 12.21 -4.55
C GLN A 133 3.47 13.35 -4.12
N LEU A 134 4.69 13.42 -4.65
CA LEU A 134 5.66 14.47 -4.30
C LEU A 134 5.12 15.86 -4.64
N ARG A 135 4.54 16.02 -5.84
CA ARG A 135 3.90 17.29 -6.26
C ARG A 135 2.75 17.68 -5.35
N ARG A 136 1.90 16.72 -4.97
CA ARG A 136 0.74 16.94 -4.10
C ARG A 136 1.15 17.28 -2.68
N ALA A 137 2.11 16.55 -2.11
CA ALA A 137 2.66 16.81 -0.80
C ALA A 137 3.25 18.24 -0.72
N ALA A 138 4.01 18.66 -1.73
CA ALA A 138 4.56 20.01 -1.82
C ALA A 138 3.46 21.09 -1.84
N ARG A 139 2.36 20.87 -2.58
CA ARG A 139 1.20 21.79 -2.60
C ARG A 139 0.48 21.88 -1.26
N LEU A 140 0.52 20.83 -0.46
CA LEU A 140 -0.03 20.80 0.90
C LEU A 140 0.98 21.30 1.95
N GLY A 141 2.14 21.82 1.52
CA GLY A 141 3.11 22.47 2.39
C GLY A 141 4.17 21.55 2.97
N PHE A 142 4.27 20.28 2.55
CA PHE A 142 5.42 19.46 2.90
C PHE A 142 6.68 19.94 2.18
N ARG A 143 7.82 19.87 2.85
CA ARG A 143 9.10 19.79 2.15
C ARG A 143 9.19 18.41 1.49
N VAL A 144 9.64 18.38 0.25
CA VAL A 144 9.92 17.15 -0.51
C VAL A 144 11.36 17.20 -1.03
N PRO A 145 12.01 16.04 -1.25
CA PRO A 145 13.35 16.03 -1.83
C PRO A 145 13.33 16.51 -3.29
N LEU A 146 14.45 17.08 -3.74
CA LEU A 146 14.66 17.28 -5.18
C LEU A 146 14.63 15.90 -5.87
N SER A 147 13.98 15.81 -7.02
CA SER A 147 13.74 14.54 -7.71
C SER A 147 13.89 14.69 -9.23
N LEU A 148 14.40 13.64 -9.86
CA LEU A 148 14.59 13.53 -11.31
C LEU A 148 14.09 12.16 -11.78
N VAL A 149 13.23 12.15 -12.80
CA VAL A 149 12.93 10.96 -13.61
C VAL A 149 13.48 11.20 -15.00
N THR A 150 14.39 10.33 -15.47
CA THR A 150 15.03 10.53 -16.76
C THR A 150 15.57 9.24 -17.36
N ASN A 151 15.66 9.21 -18.69
CA ASN A 151 16.44 8.24 -19.46
C ASN A 151 17.76 8.84 -20.02
N ASP A 152 18.12 10.06 -19.61
CA ASP A 152 19.34 10.78 -20.02
C ASP A 152 20.38 10.77 -18.88
N GLY A 153 21.47 10.04 -19.07
CA GLY A 153 22.59 9.99 -18.11
C GLY A 153 23.23 11.36 -17.84
N ASP A 154 23.27 12.26 -18.84
CA ASP A 154 23.81 13.60 -18.61
C ASP A 154 22.87 14.46 -17.77
N ALA A 155 21.56 14.20 -17.81
CA ALA A 155 20.62 14.84 -16.91
C ALA A 155 20.85 14.41 -15.45
N VAL A 156 21.24 13.16 -15.20
CA VAL A 156 21.62 12.67 -13.86
C VAL A 156 22.88 13.40 -13.37
N ARG A 157 23.91 13.53 -14.21
CA ARG A 157 25.14 14.27 -13.87
C ARG A 157 24.85 15.74 -13.53
N ARG A 158 24.04 16.42 -14.35
CA ARG A 158 23.58 17.79 -14.08
C ARG A 158 22.80 17.89 -12.77
N PHE A 159 21.95 16.91 -12.49
CA PHE A 159 21.15 16.87 -11.27
C PHE A 159 22.01 16.63 -10.02
N ARG A 160 22.96 15.69 -10.04
CA ARG A 160 23.94 15.45 -8.96
C ARG A 160 24.71 16.74 -8.65
N SER A 161 25.19 17.42 -9.69
CA SER A 161 25.90 18.71 -9.55
C SER A 161 25.00 19.79 -8.94
N ALA A 162 23.75 19.92 -9.39
CA ALA A 162 22.81 20.91 -8.87
C ALA A 162 22.37 20.66 -7.42
N VAL A 163 22.28 19.39 -7.01
CA VAL A 163 22.01 19.01 -5.61
C VAL A 163 23.19 19.39 -4.70
N GLY A 164 24.42 19.33 -5.21
CA GLY A 164 25.64 19.65 -4.44
C GLY A 164 25.92 18.65 -3.31
N GLY A 165 25.40 17.43 -3.43
CA GLY A 165 25.48 16.37 -2.42
C GLY A 165 25.12 15.00 -3.00
N GLU A 166 24.91 14.02 -2.13
CA GLU A 166 24.56 12.66 -2.54
C GLU A 166 23.17 12.58 -3.17
N ILE A 167 23.02 11.66 -4.12
CA ILE A 167 21.74 11.30 -4.71
C ILE A 167 21.52 9.80 -4.55
N ILE A 168 20.26 9.41 -4.48
CA ILE A 168 19.81 8.02 -4.40
C ILE A 168 19.02 7.64 -5.64
N PHE A 169 19.05 6.37 -5.98
CA PHE A 169 18.14 5.73 -6.92
C PHE A 169 17.09 4.89 -6.18
N LYS A 170 15.86 4.93 -6.68
CA LYS A 170 14.75 4.15 -6.14
C LYS A 170 13.87 3.58 -7.26
N PRO A 171 13.39 2.32 -7.14
CA PRO A 171 12.37 1.83 -8.06
C PRO A 171 11.06 2.62 -7.88
N LEU A 172 10.38 2.94 -8.99
CA LEU A 172 9.10 3.65 -8.96
C LEU A 172 7.93 2.73 -8.59
N SER A 173 7.93 1.48 -9.07
CA SER A 173 6.85 0.51 -8.86
C SER A 173 7.02 -0.28 -7.56
N SER A 174 7.87 -1.30 -7.57
CA SER A 174 8.12 -2.21 -6.45
C SER A 174 9.63 -2.41 -6.25
N PRO A 175 10.10 -2.53 -4.99
CA PRO A 175 11.46 -2.97 -4.73
C PRO A 175 11.71 -4.44 -5.05
N SER A 176 10.69 -5.25 -5.37
CA SER A 176 10.85 -6.68 -5.68
C SER A 176 11.42 -6.96 -7.09
N LEU A 177 11.66 -5.94 -7.92
CA LEU A 177 12.14 -6.12 -9.30
C LEU A 177 11.26 -7.07 -10.15
N GLY A 178 9.96 -7.12 -9.90
CA GLY A 178 9.05 -8.03 -10.58
C GLY A 178 9.22 -9.50 -10.16
N ALA A 179 9.93 -9.77 -9.05
CA ALA A 179 10.08 -11.13 -8.50
C ALA A 179 8.74 -11.82 -8.24
N ASP A 180 7.68 -11.06 -7.98
CA ASP A 180 6.33 -11.58 -7.77
C ASP A 180 5.71 -12.17 -9.06
N ASP A 181 6.19 -11.77 -10.25
CA ASP A 181 5.68 -12.19 -11.55
C ASP A 181 6.54 -13.30 -12.21
N VAL A 182 7.59 -13.77 -11.52
CA VAL A 182 8.51 -14.79 -12.04
C VAL A 182 8.76 -15.92 -11.05
N ASP A 183 9.08 -17.09 -11.58
CA ASP A 183 9.41 -18.27 -10.79
C ASP A 183 10.64 -18.04 -9.92
N VAL A 184 10.67 -18.68 -8.75
CA VAL A 184 11.78 -18.54 -7.79
C VAL A 184 13.14 -18.87 -8.41
N ALA A 185 13.18 -19.82 -9.34
CA ALA A 185 14.40 -20.22 -10.04
C ALA A 185 14.97 -19.14 -10.97
N ASP A 186 14.12 -18.22 -11.45
CA ASP A 186 14.51 -17.14 -12.37
C ASP A 186 14.83 -15.82 -11.65
N ARG A 187 14.71 -15.79 -10.31
CA ARG A 187 15.01 -14.61 -9.49
C ARG A 187 16.50 -14.47 -9.28
N ILE A 188 17.09 -13.40 -9.83
CA ILE A 188 18.53 -13.12 -9.73
C ILE A 188 18.87 -12.26 -8.52
N VAL A 189 17.97 -11.33 -8.14
CA VAL A 189 18.14 -10.40 -7.01
C VAL A 189 16.84 -10.37 -6.21
N PRO A 190 16.89 -10.50 -4.86
CA PRO A 190 15.67 -10.55 -4.04
C PRO A 190 14.96 -9.20 -3.94
N ASN A 191 15.71 -8.09 -3.90
CA ASN A 191 15.17 -6.74 -3.79
C ASN A 191 16.15 -5.68 -4.31
N LEU A 192 15.57 -4.56 -4.75
CA LEU A 192 16.28 -3.32 -5.06
C LEU A 192 15.92 -2.28 -3.99
N ALA A 193 16.81 -2.13 -3.01
CA ALA A 193 16.69 -1.13 -1.97
C ALA A 193 17.00 0.28 -2.52
N THR A 194 16.81 1.29 -1.66
CA THR A 194 17.30 2.64 -1.96
C THR A 194 18.83 2.62 -2.02
N THR A 195 19.39 2.98 -3.18
CA THR A 195 20.84 2.89 -3.42
C THR A 195 21.45 4.28 -3.56
N ILE A 196 22.51 4.59 -2.80
CA ILE A 196 23.33 5.80 -2.99
C ILE A 196 24.10 5.65 -4.30
N ILE A 197 24.01 6.66 -5.17
CA ILE A 197 24.74 6.68 -6.44
C ILE A 197 26.19 7.11 -6.18
N THR A 198 27.09 6.15 -6.27
CA THR A 198 28.54 6.32 -6.24
C THR A 198 29.10 6.57 -7.63
N ASP A 199 30.39 6.88 -7.73
CA ASP A 199 31.07 7.11 -9.01
C ASP A 199 31.09 5.84 -9.89
N GLU A 200 31.13 4.65 -9.29
CA GLU A 200 31.02 3.37 -10.03
C GLU A 200 29.68 3.25 -10.78
N HIS A 201 28.60 3.80 -10.22
CA HIS A 201 27.30 3.81 -10.88
C HIS A 201 27.23 4.86 -12.01
N GLU A 202 28.09 5.89 -12.00
CA GLU A 202 28.10 6.89 -13.07
C GLU A 202 28.52 6.30 -14.42
N ASP A 203 29.39 5.29 -14.40
CA ASP A 203 29.83 4.55 -15.58
C ASP A 203 28.71 3.67 -16.15
N MET A 204 27.66 3.40 -15.37
CA MET A 204 26.51 2.59 -15.76
C MET A 204 25.32 3.42 -16.28
N LEU A 205 25.42 4.75 -16.30
CA LEU A 205 24.29 5.64 -16.65
C LEU A 205 23.79 5.46 -18.10
N ASP A 206 24.59 4.87 -18.99
CA ASP A 206 24.14 4.54 -20.36
C ASP A 206 22.98 3.51 -20.36
N ALA A 207 22.84 2.69 -19.31
CA ALA A 207 21.72 1.75 -19.15
C ALA A 207 20.36 2.45 -19.06
N LEU A 208 20.33 3.74 -18.70
CA LEU A 208 19.09 4.53 -18.66
C LEU A 208 18.40 4.66 -20.01
N ARG A 209 19.10 4.40 -21.13
CA ARG A 209 18.52 4.37 -22.47
C ARG A 209 17.50 3.24 -22.64
N GLU A 210 17.62 2.17 -21.86
CA GLU A 210 16.68 1.04 -21.86
C GLU A 210 15.44 1.33 -21.01
N LEU A 211 15.62 2.03 -19.89
CA LEU A 211 14.54 2.32 -18.94
C LEU A 211 14.81 3.61 -18.16
N PRO A 212 13.83 4.55 -18.07
CA PRO A 212 13.98 5.72 -17.23
C PRO A 212 14.21 5.36 -15.75
N GLY A 213 15.18 6.02 -15.14
CA GLY A 213 15.48 5.89 -13.71
C GLY A 213 14.83 6.99 -12.88
N PHE A 214 14.61 6.71 -11.60
CA PHE A 214 14.16 7.69 -10.62
C PHE A 214 15.25 7.97 -9.59
N PHE A 215 15.73 9.21 -9.62
CA PHE A 215 16.78 9.73 -8.77
C PHE A 215 16.21 10.79 -7.82
N GLN A 216 16.75 10.85 -6.62
CA GLN A 216 16.30 11.78 -5.60
C GLN A 216 17.50 12.31 -4.81
N GLN A 217 17.41 13.54 -4.32
CA GLN A 217 18.37 14.06 -3.35
C GLN A 217 18.40 13.15 -2.12
N TYR A 218 19.59 12.71 -1.71
CA TYR A 218 19.75 12.14 -0.40
C TYR A 218 19.69 13.24 0.66
N ILE A 219 18.83 13.08 1.66
CA ILE A 219 18.67 14.04 2.75
C ILE A 219 19.12 13.35 4.03
N PRO A 220 20.18 13.85 4.69
CA PRO A 220 20.58 13.37 6.00
C PRO A 220 19.42 13.48 6.99
N LYS A 221 19.21 12.41 7.75
CA LYS A 221 18.10 12.27 8.68
C LYS A 221 18.62 11.90 10.07
N GLN A 222 17.99 12.45 11.09
CA GLN A 222 18.19 12.05 12.47
C GLN A 222 17.42 10.76 12.79
N HIS A 223 16.21 10.64 12.23
CA HIS A 223 15.37 9.45 12.33
C HIS A 223 14.31 9.46 11.22
N GLU A 224 13.64 8.32 11.05
CA GLU A 224 12.53 8.14 10.13
C GLU A 224 11.21 8.09 10.90
N LEU A 225 10.12 8.36 10.22
CA LEU A 225 8.77 8.32 10.78
C LEU A 225 7.86 7.54 9.85
N ARG A 226 7.21 6.53 10.41
CA ARG A 226 6.10 5.82 9.78
C ARG A 226 4.81 6.40 10.33
N VAL A 227 4.12 7.17 9.51
CA VAL A 227 2.87 7.86 9.88
C VAL A 227 1.71 7.16 9.20
N THR A 228 0.92 6.40 9.96
CA THR A 228 -0.29 5.75 9.48
C THR A 228 -1.50 6.63 9.77
N VAL A 229 -2.30 6.92 8.75
CA VAL A 229 -3.57 7.64 8.89
C VAL A 229 -4.72 6.64 8.73
N ILE A 230 -5.69 6.64 9.66
CA ILE A 230 -6.86 5.74 9.67
C ILE A 230 -8.13 6.56 9.96
N ASP A 231 -9.01 6.69 8.96
CA ASP A 231 -10.21 7.56 8.94
C ASP A 231 -9.95 8.94 9.55
N GLY A 232 -8.79 9.53 9.24
CA GLY A 232 -8.39 10.86 9.70
C GLY A 232 -7.64 10.90 11.05
N HIS A 233 -7.53 9.79 11.78
CA HIS A 233 -6.65 9.68 12.96
C HIS A 233 -5.22 9.43 12.52
N VAL A 234 -4.25 10.08 13.16
CA VAL A 234 -2.83 10.02 12.77
C VAL A 234 -2.03 9.30 13.86
N PHE A 235 -1.37 8.22 13.46
CA PHE A 235 -0.51 7.40 14.30
C PHE A 235 0.91 7.51 13.76
N ALA A 236 1.86 7.99 14.57
CA ALA A 236 3.24 8.16 14.13
C ALA A 236 4.18 7.33 15.01
N ALA A 237 4.97 6.48 14.36
CA ALA A 237 6.09 5.78 14.97
C ALA A 237 7.39 6.36 14.45
N ARG A 238 8.25 6.75 15.37
CA ARG A 238 9.65 7.05 15.10
C ARG A 238 10.44 5.76 14.95
N ILE A 239 11.37 5.77 14.01
CA ILE A 239 12.28 4.68 13.69
C ILE A 239 13.72 5.22 13.78
N ASP A 240 14.48 4.77 14.78
CA ASP A 240 15.85 5.24 15.03
C ASP A 240 16.89 4.51 14.14
N SER A 241 16.75 4.63 12.82
CA SER A 241 17.57 3.94 11.81
C SER A 241 19.04 4.38 11.72
N GLN A 242 19.48 5.33 12.55
CA GLN A 242 20.86 5.81 12.55
C GLN A 242 21.79 4.98 13.46
N GLY A 243 21.23 4.09 14.29
CA GLY A 243 21.98 3.23 15.19
C GLY A 243 22.74 2.08 14.53
N ASP A 244 22.40 1.74 13.28
CA ASP A 244 23.05 0.66 12.51
C ASP A 244 23.32 1.11 11.07
N GLU A 245 24.55 0.94 10.60
CA GLU A 245 24.99 1.34 9.25
C GLU A 245 24.10 0.79 8.13
N ARG A 246 23.59 -0.44 8.29
CA ARG A 246 22.73 -1.12 7.30
C ARG A 246 21.41 -0.39 7.08
N THR A 247 20.95 0.34 8.10
CA THR A 247 19.64 1.01 8.12
C THR A 247 19.72 2.51 7.87
N ARG A 248 20.94 3.08 7.80
CA ARG A 248 21.15 4.53 7.68
C ARG A 248 20.52 5.12 6.43
N THR A 249 20.64 4.45 5.29
CA THR A 249 20.04 4.93 4.02
C THR A 249 18.56 4.60 3.94
N ASP A 250 18.18 3.41 4.40
CA ASP A 250 16.85 2.82 4.29
C ASP A 250 16.61 1.89 5.48
N TYR A 251 15.59 2.13 6.31
CA TYR A 251 15.36 1.34 7.53
C TYR A 251 15.00 -0.13 7.27
N ARG A 252 14.71 -0.51 6.02
CA ARG A 252 14.12 -1.80 5.65
C ARG A 252 15.09 -3.00 5.70
N ASP A 253 16.14 -2.93 6.52
CA ASP A 253 16.93 -4.09 6.94
C ASP A 253 16.44 -4.57 8.31
N PHE A 254 15.49 -5.50 8.30
CA PHE A 254 14.86 -6.05 9.51
C PHE A 254 15.79 -6.99 10.31
N SER A 255 17.02 -7.24 9.84
CA SER A 255 18.03 -7.97 10.62
C SER A 255 18.79 -7.05 11.59
N ALA A 256 18.59 -5.73 11.50
CA ALA A 256 19.10 -4.77 12.46
C ALA A 256 18.12 -4.59 13.63
N GLU A 257 18.65 -4.47 14.84
CA GLU A 257 17.86 -4.08 16.01
C GLU A 257 17.65 -2.57 15.99
N ILE A 258 16.48 -2.14 15.50
CA ILE A 258 16.10 -0.73 15.43
C ILE A 258 15.09 -0.43 16.54
N ASP A 259 15.30 0.68 17.26
CA ASP A 259 14.31 1.18 18.24
C ASP A 259 13.13 1.86 17.55
N TYR A 260 11.93 1.54 18.01
CA TYR A 260 10.67 2.12 17.56
C TYR A 260 9.91 2.69 18.76
N ARG A 261 9.35 3.89 18.60
CA ARG A 261 8.52 4.50 19.63
C ARG A 261 7.46 5.40 19.08
N ALA A 262 6.36 5.56 19.81
CA ALA A 262 5.33 6.52 19.46
C ALA A 262 5.90 7.95 19.46
N GLU A 263 5.55 8.74 18.44
CA GLU A 263 5.91 10.15 18.35
C GLU A 263 4.68 11.02 18.20
N ARG A 264 4.64 12.14 18.92
CA ARG A 264 3.63 13.18 18.70
C ARG A 264 4.14 14.16 17.67
N LEU A 265 3.51 14.17 16.51
CA LEU A 265 3.83 15.13 15.46
C LEU A 265 3.37 16.55 15.86
N PRO A 266 4.07 17.60 15.42
CA PRO A 266 3.56 18.96 15.53
C PRO A 266 2.18 19.08 14.84
N PRO A 267 1.24 19.88 15.36
CA PRO A 267 -0.13 19.98 14.82
C PRO A 267 -0.19 20.30 13.32
N GLU A 268 0.77 21.09 12.85
CA GLU A 268 0.94 21.44 11.44
C GLU A 268 1.26 20.21 10.57
N ILE A 269 2.17 19.35 11.02
CA ILE A 269 2.57 18.14 10.28
C ILE A 269 1.46 17.09 10.32
N GLU A 270 0.83 16.90 11.49
CA GLU A 270 -0.32 16.01 11.64
C GLU A 270 -1.45 16.40 10.67
N ARG A 271 -1.78 17.69 10.60
CA ARG A 271 -2.78 18.21 9.66
C ARG A 271 -2.40 17.91 8.21
N ARG A 272 -1.15 18.17 7.81
CA ARG A 272 -0.69 17.88 6.44
C ARG A 272 -0.77 16.39 6.09
N CYS A 273 -0.44 15.49 7.02
CA CYS A 273 -0.58 14.04 6.82
C CYS A 273 -2.04 13.66 6.56
N ARG A 274 -2.96 14.19 7.38
CA ARG A 274 -4.41 13.97 7.24
C ARG A 274 -4.93 14.52 5.91
N ASP A 275 -4.58 15.75 5.58
CA ASP A 275 -5.01 16.44 4.36
C ASP A 275 -4.47 15.71 3.11
N PHE A 276 -3.24 15.20 3.16
CA PHE A 276 -2.65 14.43 2.07
C PHE A 276 -3.46 13.19 1.74
N ILE A 277 -3.77 12.36 2.74
CA ILE A 277 -4.57 11.14 2.58
C ILE A 277 -5.99 11.48 2.13
N HIS A 278 -6.62 12.47 2.75
CA HIS A 278 -7.96 12.92 2.37
C HIS A 278 -8.02 13.49 0.94
N SER A 279 -6.96 14.13 0.45
CA SER A 279 -6.94 14.72 -0.90
C SER A 279 -7.01 13.69 -2.04
N TYR A 280 -6.75 12.41 -1.75
CA TYR A 280 -6.98 11.30 -2.67
C TYR A 280 -8.35 10.63 -2.48
N GLY A 281 -9.13 11.03 -1.49
CA GLY A 281 -10.34 10.32 -1.06
C GLY A 281 -10.04 9.02 -0.30
N LEU A 282 -8.84 8.89 0.29
CA LEU A 282 -8.46 7.72 1.06
C LEU A 282 -8.90 7.84 2.52
N LYS A 283 -9.12 6.69 3.15
CA LYS A 283 -9.33 6.51 4.59
C LYS A 283 -8.10 5.93 5.28
N PHE A 284 -7.27 5.22 4.55
CA PHE A 284 -6.03 4.64 5.05
C PHE A 284 -4.83 5.09 4.22
N GLY A 285 -3.69 5.29 4.86
CA GLY A 285 -2.40 5.37 4.17
C GLY A 285 -1.24 5.36 5.15
N ALA A 286 -0.11 4.82 4.72
CA ALA A 286 1.13 4.83 5.46
C ALA A 286 2.11 5.78 4.78
N ILE A 287 2.35 6.93 5.40
CA ILE A 287 3.24 7.98 4.94
C ILE A 287 4.60 7.77 5.57
N ASP A 288 5.65 7.80 4.75
CA ASP A 288 7.03 7.77 5.21
C ASP A 288 7.58 9.20 5.21
N LEU A 289 7.99 9.68 6.38
CA LEU A 289 8.67 10.96 6.56
C LEU A 289 10.09 10.72 7.11
N ILE A 290 10.95 11.72 6.96
CA ILE A 290 12.21 11.80 7.68
C ILE A 290 12.28 13.11 8.46
N PHE A 291 12.94 13.07 9.61
CA PHE A 291 13.26 14.26 10.38
C PHE A 291 14.74 14.58 10.25
N THR A 292 15.08 15.77 9.78
CA THR A 292 16.47 16.17 9.52
C THR A 292 17.17 16.62 10.80
N PRO A 293 18.52 16.58 10.86
CA PRO A 293 19.28 17.21 11.95
C PRO A 293 19.01 18.71 12.12
N GLY A 294 18.51 19.38 11.07
CA GLY A 294 18.11 20.79 11.08
C GLY A 294 16.71 21.05 11.66
N GLY A 295 15.99 20.01 12.09
CA GLY A 295 14.68 20.14 12.71
C GLY A 295 13.50 20.19 11.73
N GLU A 296 13.65 19.62 10.54
CA GLU A 296 12.63 19.70 9.49
C GLU A 296 12.05 18.32 9.16
N TYR A 297 10.74 18.28 8.89
CA TYR A 297 10.05 17.09 8.38
C TYR A 297 10.01 17.10 6.85
N VAL A 298 10.44 16.00 6.24
CA VAL A 298 10.45 15.83 4.78
C VAL A 298 9.59 14.62 4.40
N PHE A 299 8.66 14.83 3.46
CA PHE A 299 7.82 13.76 2.91
C PHE A 299 8.59 12.95 1.87
N LEU A 300 8.57 11.61 1.99
CA LEU A 300 9.19 10.72 1.03
C LEU A 300 8.16 10.07 0.10
N GLU A 301 7.21 9.33 0.66
CA GLU A 301 6.19 8.61 -0.09
C GLU A 301 4.96 8.29 0.76
N ASN A 302 3.89 7.86 0.08
CA ASN A 302 2.73 7.24 0.69
C ASN A 302 2.49 5.84 0.11
N ASN A 303 2.18 4.90 0.98
CA ASN A 303 1.67 3.59 0.62
C ASN A 303 0.20 3.46 1.05
N PRO A 304 -0.77 3.51 0.12
CA PRO A 304 -2.21 3.45 0.42
C PRO A 304 -2.68 2.08 0.94
N ALA A 305 -1.83 1.06 0.93
CA ALA A 305 -2.08 -0.27 1.51
C ALA A 305 -0.89 -0.74 2.36
N GLY A 306 -0.16 0.22 2.96
CA GLY A 306 1.06 -0.04 3.72
C GLY A 306 0.87 -0.99 4.89
N GLN A 307 1.90 -1.80 5.14
CA GLN A 307 1.98 -2.64 6.33
C GLN A 307 2.03 -1.73 7.58
N PHE A 308 1.16 -1.99 8.56
CA PHE A 308 1.14 -1.29 9.85
C PHE A 308 1.32 -2.20 11.08
N LEU A 309 0.93 -3.49 10.99
CA LEU A 309 1.01 -4.44 12.10
C LEU A 309 2.39 -4.51 12.77
N PHE A 310 3.48 -4.58 12.01
CA PHE A 310 4.83 -4.64 12.59
C PHE A 310 5.14 -3.41 13.45
N VAL A 311 4.63 -2.24 13.06
CA VAL A 311 4.80 -1.00 13.82
C VAL A 311 4.02 -1.08 15.13
N GLU A 312 2.78 -1.56 15.10
CA GLU A 312 2.00 -1.75 16.33
C GLU A 312 2.59 -2.84 17.23
N GLN A 313 3.17 -3.91 16.67
CA GLN A 313 3.85 -4.93 17.47
C GLN A 313 5.06 -4.36 18.23
N LEU A 314 5.78 -3.43 17.61
CA LEU A 314 6.92 -2.75 18.21
C LEU A 314 6.51 -1.54 19.07
N VAL A 315 5.35 -0.95 18.81
CA VAL A 315 4.78 0.22 19.51
C VAL A 315 3.29 -0.03 19.84
N PRO A 316 2.98 -0.90 20.83
CA PRO A 316 1.62 -1.38 21.09
C PRO A 316 0.63 -0.28 21.49
N GLU A 317 1.11 0.83 22.03
CA GLU A 317 0.28 1.97 22.43
C GLU A 317 -0.43 2.68 21.26
N LEU A 318 0.00 2.45 20.01
CA LEU A 318 -0.64 3.03 18.83
C LEU A 318 -2.00 2.40 18.52
N ARG A 319 -2.24 1.13 18.90
CA ARG A 319 -3.54 0.44 18.78
C ARG A 319 -4.22 0.59 17.40
N MET A 320 -3.44 0.48 16.33
CA MET A 320 -3.93 0.69 14.96
C MET A 320 -4.91 -0.39 14.50
N LEU A 321 -4.77 -1.64 14.97
CA LEU A 321 -5.72 -2.73 14.72
C LEU A 321 -7.11 -2.36 15.22
N ASP A 322 -7.21 -1.82 16.44
CA ASP A 322 -8.48 -1.37 17.01
C ASP A 322 -9.07 -0.23 16.18
N ALA A 323 -8.25 0.75 15.77
CA ALA A 323 -8.69 1.85 14.93
C ALA A 323 -9.24 1.38 13.57
N VAL A 324 -8.56 0.43 12.90
CA VAL A 324 -9.06 -0.17 11.66
C VAL A 324 -10.39 -0.89 11.92
N THR A 325 -10.45 -1.73 12.96
CA THR A 325 -11.66 -2.48 13.29
C THR A 325 -12.85 -1.56 13.56
N ASP A 326 -12.67 -0.55 14.40
CA ASP A 326 -13.73 0.39 14.79
C ASP A 326 -14.25 1.16 13.56
N CYS A 327 -13.35 1.63 12.68
CA CYS A 327 -13.76 2.29 11.44
C CYS A 327 -14.58 1.39 10.53
N LEU A 328 -14.25 0.09 10.44
CA LEU A 328 -15.00 -0.85 9.61
C LEU A 328 -16.38 -1.15 10.18
N VAL A 329 -16.49 -1.28 11.51
CA VAL A 329 -17.77 -1.47 12.21
C VAL A 329 -18.66 -0.23 12.06
N ASP A 330 -18.14 0.95 12.35
CA ASP A 330 -18.85 2.21 12.20
C ASP A 330 -19.29 2.42 10.76
N GLY A 331 -18.38 2.16 9.80
CA GLY A 331 -18.66 2.23 8.37
C GLY A 331 -19.83 1.35 7.94
N ALA A 332 -19.93 0.13 8.47
CA ALA A 332 -21.04 -0.78 8.15
C ALA A 332 -22.38 -0.33 8.75
N GLN A 333 -22.36 0.47 9.81
CA GLN A 333 -23.56 0.98 10.47
C GLN A 333 -24.05 2.32 9.92
N ARG A 334 -23.21 3.07 9.20
CA ARG A 334 -23.60 4.34 8.56
C ARG A 334 -24.71 4.06 7.54
N LYS A 335 -25.85 4.74 7.71
CA LYS A 335 -26.85 4.86 6.64
C LYS A 335 -26.23 5.74 5.55
N GLY A 336 -26.05 5.18 4.35
CA GLY A 336 -25.64 5.93 3.16
C GLY A 336 -26.60 7.05 2.83
#